data_AF-A0A929MUN8-F1
#
_entry.id   AF-A0A929MUN8-F1
#
_cell.length_a   1.000
_cell.length_b   1.000
_cell.length_c   1.000
_cell.angle_alpha   90.00
_cell.angle_beta   90.00
_cell.angle_gamma   90.00
#
_symmetry.space_group_name_H-M   'P 1'
#
loop_
_entity.id
_entity.type
_entity.pdbx_description
1 polymer ?
#
loop_
_entity_poly.entity_id
_entity_poly.type
_entity_poly.pdbx_seq_one_letter_code
_entity_poly.pdbx_strand_id
1 'polypeptide(L)'
;MAEEKDLKLTPNQDVASPYLEAVQALILAKKSEGQVHYDELTEKIASPYGLDADGIDTLIQIVEDNGVSVVGDDGGPTKQQMVREEEQLQADLAAESKTATS
;
A
#
# COMPACT_ATOMS: atom_id res chain seq x y z
N MET A 1 -17.90 -18.44 13.27
CA MET A 1 -16.81 -18.83 12.34
C MET A 1 -16.84 -17.80 11.23
N ALA A 2 -15.77 -16.99 11.16
CA ALA A 2 -15.42 -16.01 10.13
C ALA A 2 -16.51 -15.06 9.59
N GLU A 3 -16.45 -13.81 10.06
CA GLU A 3 -17.06 -12.64 9.47
C GLU A 3 -16.46 -12.41 8.07
N GLU A 4 -17.28 -12.58 7.02
CA GLU A 4 -16.91 -12.18 5.67
C GLU A 4 -16.82 -10.65 5.63
N LYS A 5 -15.60 -10.11 5.67
CA LYS A 5 -15.33 -8.71 5.35
C LYS A 5 -15.63 -8.52 3.86
N ASP A 6 -16.88 -8.15 3.60
CA ASP A 6 -17.43 -7.71 2.33
C ASP A 6 -16.67 -6.45 1.88
N LEU A 7 -15.56 -6.65 1.17
CA LEU A 7 -14.86 -5.58 0.47
C LEU A 7 -15.74 -5.21 -0.74
N LYS A 8 -16.59 -4.19 -0.57
CA LYS A 8 -17.47 -3.67 -1.62
C LYS A 8 -16.67 -2.96 -2.71
N LEU A 9 -16.03 -3.72 -3.60
CA LEU A 9 -15.73 -3.24 -4.95
C LEU A 9 -16.99 -3.44 -5.79
N THR A 10 -17.81 -2.39 -5.90
CA THR A 10 -18.95 -2.40 -6.83
C THR A 10 -18.43 -2.47 -8.26
N PRO A 11 -18.72 -3.54 -9.03
CA PRO A 11 -18.26 -3.65 -10.40
C PRO A 11 -19.29 -2.94 -11.29
N ASN A 12 -19.01 -1.71 -11.66
CA ASN A 12 -19.71 -1.12 -12.79
C ASN A 12 -18.84 -0.07 -13.47
N GLN A 13 -18.85 -0.14 -14.80
CA GLN A 13 -18.19 0.73 -15.80
C GLN A 13 -16.79 0.29 -16.25
N ASP A 14 -16.77 -0.76 -17.09
CA ASP A 14 -16.11 -0.91 -18.42
C ASP A 14 -14.71 -0.32 -18.74
N VAL A 15 -13.98 0.25 -17.79
CA VAL A 15 -12.56 0.66 -17.92
C VAL A 15 -11.77 0.40 -16.64
N ALA A 16 -12.24 -0.57 -15.82
CA ALA A 16 -11.50 -1.20 -14.72
C ALA A 16 -10.32 -2.00 -15.29
N SER A 17 -9.38 -1.21 -15.77
CA SER A 17 -8.25 -1.49 -16.64
C SER A 17 -7.43 -2.65 -16.11
N PRO A 18 -6.77 -3.43 -16.98
CA PRO A 18 -5.95 -4.59 -16.62
C PRO A 18 -5.01 -4.38 -15.42
N TYR A 19 -4.69 -3.12 -15.09
CA TYR A 19 -4.11 -2.68 -13.83
C TYR A 19 -4.79 -3.26 -12.57
N LEU A 20 -6.10 -3.04 -12.37
CA LEU A 20 -6.79 -3.49 -11.16
C LEU A 20 -6.81 -5.02 -11.04
N GLU A 21 -6.95 -5.71 -12.18
CA GLU A 21 -6.88 -7.16 -12.25
C GLU A 21 -5.47 -7.67 -11.91
N ALA A 22 -4.42 -7.03 -12.45
CA ALA A 22 -3.04 -7.35 -12.13
C ALA A 22 -2.72 -7.12 -10.65
N VAL A 23 -3.21 -6.03 -10.05
CA VAL A 23 -3.06 -5.76 -8.63
C VAL A 23 -3.76 -6.81 -7.78
N GLN A 24 -5.00 -7.18 -8.09
CA GLN A 24 -5.71 -8.24 -7.38
C GLN A 24 -5.03 -9.60 -7.52
N ALA A 25 -4.58 -9.94 -8.73
CA ALA A 25 -3.86 -11.19 -8.98
C ALA A 25 -2.55 -11.27 -8.17
N LEU A 26 -1.81 -10.16 -8.11
CA LEU A 26 -0.61 -10.04 -7.29
C LEU A 26 -0.93 -10.23 -5.80
N ILE A 27 -1.94 -9.52 -5.30
CA ILE A 27 -2.39 -9.64 -3.91
C ILE A 27 -2.78 -11.08 -3.59
N LEU A 28 -3.58 -11.74 -4.44
CA LEU A 28 -4.00 -13.12 -4.20
C LEU A 28 -2.83 -14.11 -4.20
N ALA A 29 -1.84 -13.91 -5.08
CA ALA A 29 -0.62 -14.72 -5.10
C ALA A 29 0.19 -14.52 -3.80
N LYS A 30 0.39 -13.26 -3.39
CA LYS A 30 1.18 -12.88 -2.22
C LYS A 30 0.45 -12.97 -0.89
N LYS A 31 -0.86 -13.17 -0.89
CA LYS A 31 -1.68 -13.37 0.31
C LYS A 31 -1.23 -14.58 1.14
N SER A 32 -0.66 -15.59 0.47
CA SER A 32 -0.09 -16.76 1.15
C SER A 32 1.24 -16.44 1.86
N GLU A 33 2.03 -15.52 1.31
CA GLU A 33 3.28 -15.02 1.90
C GLU A 33 3.02 -13.94 2.97
N GLY A 34 1.92 -13.18 2.82
CA GLY A 34 1.56 -12.06 3.68
C GLY A 34 2.38 -10.78 3.42
N GLN A 35 3.33 -10.84 2.49
CA GLN A 35 4.19 -9.72 2.13
C GLN A 35 4.59 -9.77 0.65
N VAL A 36 4.98 -8.61 0.10
CA VAL A 36 5.53 -8.46 -1.25
C VAL A 36 6.66 -7.45 -1.24
N HIS A 37 7.71 -7.69 -2.05
CA HIS A 37 8.79 -6.74 -2.19
C HIS A 37 8.36 -5.54 -3.04
N TYR A 38 8.78 -4.34 -2.65
CA TYR A 38 8.52 -3.10 -3.38
C TYR A 38 9.01 -3.19 -4.83
N ASP A 39 10.20 -3.73 -5.06
CA ASP A 39 10.73 -3.91 -6.41
C ASP A 39 9.85 -4.84 -7.23
N GLU A 40 9.37 -5.95 -6.65
CA GLU A 40 8.46 -6.87 -7.34
C GLU A 40 7.11 -6.20 -7.68
N LEU A 41 6.58 -5.41 -6.75
CA LEU A 41 5.37 -4.60 -6.93
C LEU A 41 5.55 -3.60 -8.09
N THR A 42 6.71 -2.94 -8.14
CA THR A 42 7.04 -1.89 -9.09
C THR A 42 7.34 -2.46 -10.47
N GLU A 43 8.02 -3.60 -10.56
CA GLU A 43 8.31 -4.29 -11.83
C GLU A 43 7.04 -4.90 -12.43
N LYS A 44 6.18 -5.52 -11.62
CA LYS A 44 4.98 -6.22 -12.11
C LYS A 44 3.80 -5.31 -12.41
N ILE A 45 3.71 -4.17 -11.72
CA ILE A 45 2.59 -3.24 -11.85
C ILE A 45 3.07 -1.84 -12.23
N ALA A 46 3.88 -1.18 -11.42
CA ALA A 46 4.18 0.24 -11.66
C ALA A 46 4.86 0.52 -13.01
N SER A 47 5.81 -0.32 -13.43
CA SER A 47 6.53 -0.21 -14.70
C SER A 47 5.63 -0.45 -15.93
N PRO A 48 4.85 -1.55 -16.02
CA PRO A 48 3.98 -1.79 -17.18
C PRO A 48 2.82 -0.81 -17.29
N TYR A 49 2.37 -0.22 -16.17
CA TYR A 49 1.31 0.79 -16.16
C TYR A 49 1.82 2.23 -16.12
N GLY A 50 3.14 2.43 -16.04
CA GLY A 50 3.76 3.77 -16.01
C GLY A 50 3.32 4.62 -14.81
N LEU A 51 3.18 4.00 -13.63
CA LEU A 51 2.81 4.72 -12.40
C LEU A 51 3.92 5.68 -12.00
N ASP A 52 3.52 6.87 -11.57
CA ASP A 52 4.36 7.84 -10.89
C ASP A 52 4.47 7.53 -9.39
N ALA A 53 5.19 8.37 -8.65
CA ALA A 53 5.40 8.18 -7.21
C ALA A 53 4.07 8.11 -6.44
N ASP A 54 3.11 8.96 -6.78
CA ASP A 54 1.77 8.99 -6.17
C ASP A 54 0.95 7.74 -6.51
N GLY A 55 1.06 7.26 -7.75
CA GLY A 55 0.46 6.01 -8.20
C GLY A 55 1.03 4.79 -7.49
N ILE A 56 2.34 4.77 -7.22
CA ILE A 56 2.99 3.70 -6.45
C ILE A 56 2.57 3.75 -4.98
N ASP A 57 2.48 4.94 -4.37
CA ASP A 57 1.98 5.08 -2.99
C ASP A 57 0.54 4.54 -2.86
N THR A 58 -0.32 4.86 -3.84
CA THR A 58 -1.68 4.33 -3.89
C THR A 58 -1.70 2.81 -4.03
N LEU A 59 -0.81 2.25 -4.87
CA LEU A 59 -0.66 0.81 -5.07
C LEU A 59 -0.25 0.10 -3.78
N ILE A 60 0.72 0.63 -3.05
CA ILE A 60 1.14 0.11 -1.74
C ILE A 60 -0.05 0.06 -0.80
N GLN A 61 -0.79 1.16 -0.71
CA GLN A 61 -1.92 1.25 0.21
C GLN A 61 -3.02 0.22 -0.11
N ILE A 62 -3.33 0.00 -1.39
CA ILE A 62 -4.29 -1.04 -1.80
C ILE A 62 -3.82 -2.43 -1.37
N VAL A 63 -2.52 -2.71 -1.51
CA VAL A 63 -1.94 -4.02 -1.18
C VAL A 63 -1.94 -4.25 0.34
N GLU A 64 -1.57 -3.23 1.12
CA GLU A 64 -1.62 -3.25 2.58
C GLU A 64 -3.04 -3.41 3.12
N ASP A 65 -4.01 -2.68 2.55
CA ASP A 65 -5.43 -2.77 2.92
C ASP A 65 -6.02 -4.17 2.67
N ASN A 66 -5.45 -4.92 1.72
CA ASN A 66 -5.82 -6.30 1.43
C ASN A 66 -5.07 -7.35 2.29
N GLY A 67 -4.25 -6.91 3.23
CA GLY A 67 -3.54 -7.76 4.19
C GLY A 67 -2.21 -8.31 3.66
N VAL A 68 -1.56 -7.62 2.71
CA VAL A 68 -0.22 -7.94 2.23
C VAL A 68 0.69 -6.75 2.54
N SER A 69 1.72 -6.95 3.37
CA SER A 69 2.70 -5.88 3.66
C SER A 69 3.64 -5.66 2.48
N VAL A 70 3.90 -4.41 2.12
CA VAL A 70 4.97 -4.08 1.18
C VAL A 70 6.27 -3.87 1.94
N VAL A 71 7.31 -4.62 1.58
CA VAL A 71 8.64 -4.58 2.23
C VAL A 71 9.73 -4.20 1.23
N GLY A 72 10.85 -3.65 1.71
CA GLY A 72 12.04 -3.39 0.90
C GLY A 72 12.75 -4.67 0.46
N ASP A 73 13.82 -4.53 -0.31
CA ASP A 73 14.66 -5.65 -0.78
C ASP A 73 15.18 -6.57 0.33
N ASP A 74 15.44 -6.01 1.51
CA ASP A 74 15.92 -6.71 2.69
C ASP A 74 14.80 -7.32 3.55
N GLY A 75 13.54 -7.17 3.12
CA GLY A 75 12.36 -7.55 3.91
C GLY A 75 12.06 -6.58 5.05
N GLY A 76 12.76 -5.44 5.12
CA GLY A 76 12.52 -4.36 6.06
C GLY A 76 11.49 -3.35 5.56
N PRO A 77 11.28 -2.25 6.30
CA PRO A 77 10.41 -1.16 5.86
C PRO A 77 10.94 -0.53 4.58
N THR A 78 10.03 -0.21 3.65
CA THR A 78 10.37 0.51 2.43
C THR A 78 10.81 1.94 2.74
N LYS A 79 11.59 2.56 1.83
CA LYS A 79 11.98 3.98 1.97
C LYS A 79 10.77 4.90 2.14
N GLN A 80 9.67 4.63 1.43
CA GLN A 80 8.44 5.40 1.55
C GLN A 80 7.80 5.25 2.93
N GLN A 81 7.78 4.04 3.50
CA GLN A 81 7.31 3.82 4.87
C GLN A 81 8.19 4.55 5.89
N MET A 82 9.52 4.50 5.74
CA MET A 82 10.44 5.22 6.63
C MET A 82 10.22 6.74 6.59
N VAL A 83 10.04 7.31 5.39
CA VAL A 83 9.74 8.75 5.23
C VAL A 83 8.40 9.09 5.86
N ARG A 84 7.36 8.28 5.62
CA ARG A 84 6.03 8.49 6.19
C ARG A 84 6.04 8.41 7.71
N GLU A 85 6.77 7.45 8.29
CA GLU A 85 6.98 7.33 9.74
C GLU A 85 7.71 8.56 10.30
N GLU A 86 8.78 9.03 9.65
CA GLU A 86 9.50 10.23 10.08
C GLU A 86 8.65 11.50 10.03
N GLU A 87 7.80 11.65 9.02
CA GLU A 87 6.90 12.79 8.87
C GLU A 87 5.79 12.77 9.92
N GLN A 88 5.24 11.58 10.20
CA GLN A 88 4.25 11.35 11.23
C GLN A 88 4.83 11.66 12.63
N LEU A 89 6.03 11.15 12.93
CA LEU A 89 6.74 11.44 14.18
C LEU A 89 6.93 12.96 14.36
N GLN A 90 7.35 13.68 13.32
CA GLN A 90 7.51 15.13 13.40
C GLN A 90 6.18 15.87 13.64
N ALA A 91 5.08 15.40 13.04
CA ALA A 91 3.75 15.97 13.25
C ALA A 91 3.27 15.75 14.70
N ASP A 92 3.48 14.57 15.27
CA ASP A 92 3.11 14.24 16.66
C ASP A 92 3.92 15.07 17.67
N LEU A 93 5.24 15.21 17.49
CA LEU A 93 6.07 16.09 18.34
C LEU A 93 5.64 17.57 18.28
N ALA A 94 5.21 18.04 17.11
CA ALA A 94 4.72 19.41 16.93
C ALA A 94 3.32 19.64 17.56
N ALA A 95 2.49 18.59 17.63
CA ALA A 95 1.18 18.64 18.26
C ALA A 95 1.26 18.62 19.80
N GLU A 96 2.14 17.81 20.38
CA GLU A 96 2.34 17.75 21.85
C GLU A 96 2.91 19.04 22.43
N SER A 97 3.68 19.81 21.65
CA SER A 97 4.25 21.09 22.10
C SER A 97 3.21 22.21 22.28
N LYS A 98 1.97 22.04 21.81
CA LYS A 98 0.90 23.06 21.90
C LYS A 98 -0.08 22.89 23.06
N THR A 99 -0.07 21.77 23.78
CA THR A 99 -1.05 21.51 24.87
C THR A 99 -0.50 21.76 26.28
N ALA A 100 0.78 22.09 26.43
CA ALA A 100 1.43 22.31 27.73
C ALA A 100 1.56 23.79 28.16
N THR A 101 0.85 24.73 27.53
CA THR A 101 0.77 26.12 28.00
C THR A 101 -0.67 26.62 27.93
N SER A 102 -1.46 26.30 28.95
CA SER A 102 -2.65 27.04 29.39
C SER A 102 -2.94 26.72 30.85
#